data_AF-A0A8H5UDY1-F1
#
_entry.id   AF-A0A8H5UDY1-F1
#
_cell.length_a   1.000
_cell.length_b   1.000
_cell.length_c   1.000
_cell.angle_alpha   90.00
_cell.angle_beta   90.00
_cell.angle_gamma   90.00
#
_symmetry.space_group_name_H-M   'P 1'
#
loop_
_entity.id
_entity.type
_entity.pdbx_description
1 polymer ?
#
loop_
_entity_poly.entity_id
_entity_poly.type
_entity_poly.pdbx_seq_one_letter_code
_entity_poly.pdbx_strand_id
1 'polypeptide(L)'
;MASTKGLTRTTFAKLSPHPYLLASLDPTSDDIRPARSNGRARNESRKPTVNLASLSHAHGSAVVRVGDTTVICGVRGETILTPNIPNYRASNTETELKDYDLLVPNIELATGCAPQFLPGGPPSTFAQTLSTRIYSLLHSSRIIKPDDLRIWHTPPSEDLEDRMEEDGEDTSNENRTVVAYWVLYIDIFFISFDGNPFDAAWAATMAALRNTKLPGARYDIDREMIICSHKQARPLRITNIPIACTAVVFTGKETDRPTDGRFWLLVDPDRLEESLCDESVTVVVDCKDGDLKILSISKHGGTALTPQFLTSEQFLGWATKRWEEFNAAITQS
;
A
#
# COMPACT_ATOMS: atom_id res chain seq x y z
N MET A 1 33.48 37.44 -25.44
CA MET A 1 33.01 36.73 -24.24
C MET A 1 31.60 37.19 -23.94
N ALA A 2 30.59 36.49 -24.48
CA ALA A 2 29.20 36.87 -24.26
C ALA A 2 28.84 36.56 -22.80
N SER A 3 28.46 37.61 -22.06
CA SER A 3 27.82 37.48 -20.74
C SER A 3 26.66 36.51 -20.86
N THR A 4 26.69 35.42 -20.09
CA THR A 4 25.58 34.49 -19.89
C THR A 4 24.42 35.26 -19.24
N LYS A 5 23.63 35.96 -20.06
CA LYS A 5 22.39 36.65 -19.69
C LYS A 5 21.27 35.64 -19.44
N GLY A 6 21.49 34.69 -18.54
CA GLY A 6 20.53 33.64 -18.19
C GLY A 6 20.56 33.36 -16.70
N LEU A 7 19.38 33.08 -16.14
CA LEU A 7 19.26 32.51 -14.80
C LEU A 7 19.97 31.16 -14.76
N THR A 8 20.64 30.85 -13.66
CA THR A 8 21.16 29.49 -13.45
C THR A 8 20.00 28.51 -13.37
N ARG A 9 20.22 27.27 -13.82
CA ARG A 9 19.17 26.23 -13.89
C ARG A 9 18.46 26.02 -12.54
N THR A 10 19.22 26.06 -11.44
CA THR A 10 18.72 25.95 -10.07
C THR A 10 17.91 27.15 -9.61
N THR A 11 18.25 28.36 -10.06
CA THR A 11 17.51 29.58 -9.73
C THR A 11 16.22 29.67 -10.54
N PHE A 12 16.27 29.30 -11.82
CA PHE A 12 15.08 29.26 -12.67
C PHE A 12 14.07 28.22 -12.18
N ALA A 13 14.53 27.03 -11.78
CA ALA A 13 13.68 26.00 -11.17
C ALA A 13 12.94 26.48 -9.91
N LYS A 14 13.53 27.40 -9.14
CA LYS A 14 12.92 27.98 -7.93
C LYS A 14 11.98 29.15 -8.23
N LEU A 15 12.33 29.99 -9.20
CA LEU A 15 11.54 31.18 -9.57
C LEU A 15 10.30 30.83 -10.39
N SER A 16 10.42 29.85 -11.29
CA SER A 16 9.36 29.48 -12.22
C SER A 16 9.39 27.96 -12.47
N PRO A 17 8.90 27.15 -11.50
CA PRO A 17 9.01 25.71 -11.54
C PRO A 17 8.22 25.07 -12.70
N HIS A 18 7.06 25.62 -13.03
CA HIS A 18 6.21 25.10 -14.11
C HIS A 18 6.83 25.31 -15.51
N PRO A 19 7.27 26.52 -15.92
CA PRO A 19 8.00 26.71 -17.18
C PRO A 19 9.32 25.94 -17.24
N TYR A 20 9.99 25.74 -16.09
CA TYR A 20 11.21 24.94 -16.00
C TYR A 20 10.97 23.46 -16.35
N LEU A 21 9.90 22.88 -15.80
CA LEU A 21 9.52 21.51 -16.12
C LEU A 21 9.11 21.38 -17.59
N LEU A 22 8.31 22.33 -18.10
CA LEU A 22 7.89 22.36 -19.50
C LEU A 22 9.10 22.41 -20.45
N ALA A 23 10.06 23.30 -20.19
CA ALA A 23 11.28 23.41 -21.01
C ALA A 23 12.16 22.16 -20.98
N SER A 24 12.06 21.36 -19.92
CA SER A 24 12.79 20.08 -19.80
C SER A 24 12.07 18.94 -20.55
N LEU A 25 10.74 18.97 -20.56
CA LEU A 25 9.88 18.00 -21.25
C LEU A 25 9.72 18.25 -22.75
N ASP A 26 9.89 19.49 -23.20
CA ASP A 26 9.81 19.90 -24.60
C ASP A 26 11.02 20.82 -24.92
N PRO A 27 12.22 20.24 -25.06
CA PRO A 27 13.41 21.02 -25.37
C PRO A 27 13.28 21.63 -26.78
N THR A 28 13.66 22.90 -26.93
CA THR A 28 13.60 23.62 -28.22
C THR A 28 14.60 23.10 -29.27
N SER A 29 15.54 22.25 -28.88
CA SER A 29 16.57 21.65 -29.73
C SER A 29 16.43 20.14 -29.77
N ASP A 30 16.29 19.56 -30.96
CA ASP A 30 16.12 18.11 -31.17
C ASP A 30 17.31 17.25 -30.70
N ASP A 31 18.49 17.86 -30.50
CA ASP A 31 19.68 17.18 -29.98
C ASP A 31 19.56 16.75 -28.51
N ILE A 32 18.67 17.41 -27.75
CA ILE A 32 18.47 17.15 -26.32
C ILE A 32 17.27 16.23 -26.15
N ARG A 33 17.48 15.07 -25.53
CA ARG A 33 16.38 14.15 -25.22
C ARG A 33 15.47 14.76 -24.15
N PRO A 34 14.14 14.71 -24.32
CA PRO A 34 13.19 15.10 -23.30
C PRO A 34 13.44 14.33 -22.01
N ALA A 35 13.65 15.06 -20.92
CA ALA A 35 13.92 14.48 -19.61
C ALA A 35 13.20 15.29 -18.52
N ARG A 36 12.82 14.61 -17.45
CA ARG A 36 12.26 15.25 -16.26
C ARG A 36 13.34 16.08 -15.55
N SER A 37 12.93 16.85 -14.55
CA SER A 37 13.82 17.70 -13.74
C SER A 37 15.01 16.92 -13.11
N ASN A 38 14.82 15.62 -12.86
CA ASN A 38 15.79 14.67 -12.32
C ASN A 38 16.59 13.88 -13.37
N GLY A 39 16.34 14.10 -14.67
CA GLY A 39 16.98 13.38 -15.78
C GLY A 39 16.31 12.09 -16.22
N ARG A 40 15.25 11.62 -15.54
CA ARG A 40 14.47 10.42 -15.93
C ARG A 40 13.60 10.67 -17.15
N ALA A 41 13.27 9.61 -17.88
CA ALA A 41 12.25 9.66 -18.92
C ALA A 41 10.83 9.81 -18.33
N ARG A 42 9.86 10.15 -19.18
CA ARG A 42 8.45 10.36 -18.79
C ARG A 42 7.79 9.11 -18.19
N ASN A 43 8.13 7.94 -18.72
CA ASN A 43 7.62 6.62 -18.35
C ASN A 43 8.57 5.84 -17.42
N GLU A 44 9.61 6.49 -16.88
CA GLU A 44 10.63 5.84 -16.06
C GLU A 44 10.36 6.06 -14.57
N SER A 45 10.11 4.95 -13.86
CA SER A 45 9.85 4.92 -12.42
C SER A 45 11.12 4.66 -11.59
N ARG A 46 11.14 5.10 -10.33
CA ARG A 46 12.25 4.85 -9.40
C ARG A 46 12.33 3.38 -9.03
N LYS A 47 13.52 2.77 -9.08
CA LYS A 47 13.69 1.37 -8.69
C LYS A 47 13.34 1.16 -7.21
N PRO A 48 12.44 0.23 -6.86
CA PRO A 48 12.12 -0.06 -5.49
C PRO A 48 13.18 -0.95 -4.86
N THR A 49 13.46 -0.72 -3.58
CA THR A 49 14.28 -1.59 -2.72
C THR A 49 13.45 -1.96 -1.51
N VAL A 50 13.37 -3.25 -1.21
CA VAL A 50 12.53 -3.79 -0.13
C VAL A 50 13.41 -4.63 0.78
N ASN A 51 13.32 -4.38 2.08
CA ASN A 51 13.95 -5.22 3.10
C ASN A 51 12.84 -5.74 4.01
N LEU A 52 12.66 -7.06 4.05
CA LEU A 52 11.69 -7.69 4.94
C LEU A 52 12.28 -7.86 6.34
N ALA A 53 11.41 -8.04 7.34
CA ALA A 53 11.78 -8.35 8.73
C ALA A 53 12.73 -7.33 9.39
N SER A 54 12.63 -6.06 9.02
CA SER A 54 13.54 -5.02 9.53
C SER A 54 13.32 -4.64 11.00
N LEU A 55 12.14 -4.94 11.56
CA LEU A 55 11.81 -4.74 12.98
C LEU A 55 11.66 -6.09 13.68
N SER A 56 12.40 -6.29 14.77
CA SER A 56 12.44 -7.55 15.53
C SER A 56 11.20 -7.80 16.41
N HIS A 57 10.57 -6.75 16.93
CA HIS A 57 9.42 -6.85 17.84
C HIS A 57 8.07 -6.91 17.13
N ALA A 58 8.02 -6.59 15.83
CA ALA A 58 6.79 -6.64 15.05
C ALA A 58 6.55 -8.07 14.54
N HIS A 59 5.29 -8.47 14.45
CA HIS A 59 4.91 -9.79 13.92
C HIS A 59 5.18 -9.90 12.41
N GLY A 60 5.08 -8.77 11.71
CA GLY A 60 5.56 -8.56 10.35
C GLY A 60 6.17 -7.18 10.24
N SER A 61 7.18 -7.02 9.39
CA SER A 61 7.75 -5.71 9.11
C SER A 61 8.42 -5.69 7.75
N ALA A 62 8.46 -4.50 7.16
CA ALA A 62 9.19 -4.24 5.93
C ALA A 62 9.64 -2.78 5.88
N VAL A 63 10.79 -2.54 5.25
CA VAL A 63 11.25 -1.21 4.88
C VAL A 63 11.26 -1.16 3.36
N VAL A 64 10.55 -0.20 2.78
CA VAL A 64 10.48 0.02 1.34
C VAL A 64 11.05 1.39 1.03
N ARG A 65 12.00 1.43 0.12
CA ARG A 65 12.58 2.66 -0.40
C ARG A 65 12.38 2.73 -1.91
N VAL A 66 11.73 3.79 -2.35
CA VAL A 66 11.45 4.11 -3.75
C VAL A 66 12.16 5.43 -4.07
N GLY A 67 13.38 5.33 -4.60
CA GLY A 67 14.29 6.47 -4.73
C GLY A 67 14.60 7.11 -3.37
N ASP A 68 14.17 8.35 -3.14
CA ASP A 68 14.40 9.06 -1.88
C ASP A 68 13.21 8.98 -0.91
N THR A 69 12.05 8.49 -1.36
CA THR A 69 10.93 8.16 -0.46
C THR A 69 11.23 6.84 0.27
N THR A 70 11.26 6.86 1.59
CA THR A 70 11.52 5.68 2.43
C THR A 70 10.40 5.52 3.45
N VAL A 71 9.81 4.34 3.49
CA VAL A 71 8.68 3.99 4.36
C VAL A 71 8.99 2.71 5.12
N ILE A 72 8.67 2.70 6.41
CA ILE A 72 8.70 1.52 7.27
C ILE A 72 7.26 1.12 7.57
N CYS A 73 6.94 -0.14 7.39
CA CYS A 73 5.67 -0.71 7.83
C CYS A 73 5.92 -1.78 8.88
N GLY A 74 5.18 -1.71 9.98
CA GLY A 74 5.13 -2.72 11.03
C GLY A 74 3.71 -3.27 11.17
N VAL A 75 3.59 -4.59 11.32
CA VAL A 75 2.33 -5.28 11.57
C VAL A 75 2.35 -5.86 12.98
N ARG A 76 1.36 -5.48 13.78
CA ARG A 76 1.13 -6.00 15.12
C ARG A 76 -0.22 -6.71 15.16
N GLY A 77 -0.20 -8.01 15.48
CA GLY A 77 -1.40 -8.75 15.80
C GLY A 77 -1.77 -8.55 17.27
N GLU A 78 -3.01 -8.17 17.53
CA GLU A 78 -3.66 -8.24 18.83
C GLU A 78 -4.90 -9.13 18.71
N THR A 79 -5.48 -9.54 19.83
CA THR A 79 -6.63 -10.44 19.83
C THR A 79 -7.83 -9.80 20.50
N ILE A 80 -9.00 -10.00 19.91
CA ILE A 80 -10.28 -9.58 20.46
C ILE A 80 -11.21 -10.78 20.62
N LEU A 81 -11.83 -10.93 21.79
CA LEU A 81 -12.82 -11.97 22.04
C LEU A 81 -14.13 -11.64 21.31
N THR A 82 -14.86 -12.65 20.84
CA THR A 82 -16.14 -12.45 20.14
C THR A 82 -17.18 -11.66 20.94
N PRO A 83 -17.31 -11.76 22.28
CA PRO A 83 -18.25 -10.94 23.04
C PRO A 83 -17.91 -9.44 23.04
N ASN A 84 -16.64 -9.09 22.83
CA ASN A 84 -16.17 -7.71 22.83
C ASN A 84 -16.31 -7.03 21.47
N ILE A 85 -16.66 -7.78 20.41
CA ILE A 85 -16.86 -7.24 19.07
C ILE A 85 -18.28 -6.64 18.98
N PRO A 86 -18.42 -5.34 18.70
CA PRO A 86 -19.73 -4.72 18.49
C PRO A 86 -20.47 -5.38 17.33
N ASN A 87 -21.76 -5.71 17.51
CA ASN A 87 -22.60 -6.31 16.48
C ASN A 87 -22.06 -7.64 15.89
N TYR A 88 -21.37 -8.45 16.70
CA TYR A 88 -20.87 -9.75 16.27
C TYR A 88 -21.97 -10.65 15.69
N ARG A 89 -21.71 -11.25 14.52
CA ARG A 89 -22.60 -12.19 13.82
C ARG A 89 -21.81 -13.42 13.37
N ALA A 90 -22.04 -14.55 14.04
CA ALA A 90 -21.37 -15.81 13.68
C ALA A 90 -21.67 -16.29 12.24
N SER A 91 -22.79 -15.88 11.65
CA SER A 91 -23.16 -16.22 10.27
C SER A 91 -22.47 -15.35 9.21
N ASN A 92 -21.84 -14.24 9.59
CA ASN A 92 -21.22 -13.32 8.65
C ASN A 92 -19.78 -13.73 8.36
N THR A 93 -19.57 -14.45 7.27
CA THR A 93 -18.24 -14.90 6.84
C THR A 93 -17.67 -14.07 5.67
N GLU A 94 -18.50 -13.27 4.99
CA GLU A 94 -18.10 -12.51 3.81
C GLU A 94 -17.58 -11.11 4.13
N THR A 95 -18.21 -10.40 5.08
CA THR A 95 -17.87 -9.01 5.41
C THR A 95 -17.25 -8.85 6.79
N GLU A 96 -16.95 -9.93 7.51
CA GLU A 96 -16.43 -9.88 8.88
C GLU A 96 -15.13 -9.06 9.03
N LEU A 97 -14.23 -9.11 8.05
CA LEU A 97 -13.00 -8.30 8.10
C LEU A 97 -13.29 -6.80 8.26
N LYS A 98 -14.31 -6.31 7.54
CA LYS A 98 -14.69 -4.89 7.54
C LYS A 98 -15.64 -4.57 8.69
N ASP A 99 -16.61 -5.44 8.94
CA ASP A 99 -17.64 -5.19 9.97
C ASP A 99 -17.06 -5.28 11.39
N TYR A 100 -15.98 -6.06 11.58
CA TYR A 100 -15.29 -6.20 12.87
C TYR A 100 -13.99 -5.37 12.94
N ASP A 101 -13.70 -4.55 11.92
CA ASP A 101 -12.49 -3.71 11.84
C ASP A 101 -11.18 -4.46 12.18
N LEU A 102 -11.02 -5.66 11.61
CA LEU A 102 -9.88 -6.52 11.92
C LEU A 102 -8.56 -6.01 11.33
N LEU A 103 -8.62 -5.07 10.38
CA LEU A 103 -7.44 -4.49 9.73
C LEU A 103 -7.44 -2.99 9.99
N VAL A 104 -6.47 -2.52 10.78
CA VAL A 104 -6.38 -1.13 11.19
C VAL A 104 -5.07 -0.53 10.69
N PRO A 105 -5.06 0.10 9.49
CA PRO A 105 -3.90 0.83 9.02
C PRO A 105 -3.85 2.21 9.65
N ASN A 106 -2.65 2.57 10.10
CA ASN A 106 -2.32 3.87 10.64
C ASN A 106 -1.11 4.43 9.90
N ILE A 107 -1.16 5.71 9.50
CA ILE A 107 -0.07 6.37 8.79
C ILE A 107 0.44 7.54 9.61
N GLU A 108 1.73 7.50 9.91
CA GLU A 108 2.44 8.54 10.63
C GLU A 108 3.36 9.31 9.67
N LEU A 109 3.03 10.58 9.45
CA LEU A 109 3.84 11.53 8.68
C LEU A 109 4.59 12.51 9.58
N ALA A 110 4.19 12.70 10.84
CA ALA A 110 4.81 13.63 11.78
C ALA A 110 6.09 13.04 12.42
N THR A 111 6.93 12.45 11.58
CA THR A 111 8.26 11.89 11.92
C THR A 111 9.39 12.86 11.59
N GLY A 112 9.09 14.01 10.98
CA GLY A 112 10.11 14.89 10.37
C GLY A 112 10.51 14.47 8.96
N CYS A 113 9.72 13.64 8.28
CA CYS A 113 10.02 13.14 6.93
C CYS A 113 10.04 14.21 5.83
N ALA A 114 9.43 15.37 6.10
CA ALA A 114 9.45 16.55 5.24
C ALA A 114 9.49 17.82 6.09
N PRO A 115 10.01 18.94 5.57
CA PRO A 115 9.98 20.22 6.29
C PRO A 115 8.56 20.70 6.66
N GLN A 116 7.54 20.22 5.95
CA GLN A 116 6.13 20.54 6.18
C GLN A 116 5.52 19.72 7.34
N PHE A 117 6.09 18.55 7.65
CA PHE A 117 5.58 17.65 8.67
C PHE A 117 6.46 17.75 9.92
N LEU A 118 6.09 18.66 10.81
CA LEU A 118 6.78 18.85 12.08
C LEU A 118 6.52 17.66 13.02
N PRO A 119 7.54 17.19 13.75
CA PRO A 119 7.38 16.07 14.66
C PRO A 119 6.46 16.42 15.84
N GLY A 120 5.60 15.47 16.21
CA GLY A 120 4.66 15.64 17.33
C GLY A 120 3.44 16.51 17.03
N GLY A 121 3.23 16.91 15.77
CA GLY A 121 1.99 17.53 15.34
C GLY A 121 0.81 16.54 15.30
N PRO A 122 -0.45 17.03 15.35
CA PRO A 122 -1.61 16.17 15.13
C PRO A 122 -1.61 15.58 13.71
N PRO A 123 -2.30 14.45 13.47
CA PRO A 123 -2.33 13.82 12.17
C PRO A 123 -2.94 14.76 11.12
N SER A 124 -2.17 15.05 10.07
CA SER A 124 -2.60 15.91 8.97
C SER A 124 -3.80 15.30 8.21
N THR A 125 -4.59 16.15 7.53
CA THR A 125 -5.68 15.69 6.64
C THR A 125 -5.17 14.75 5.55
N PHE A 126 -3.94 14.99 5.08
CA PHE A 126 -3.27 14.15 4.10
C PHE A 126 -2.96 12.75 4.66
N ALA A 127 -2.40 12.66 5.87
CA ALA A 127 -2.15 11.37 6.55
C ALA A 127 -3.45 10.59 6.73
N GLN A 128 -4.51 11.26 7.20
CA GLN A 128 -5.83 10.64 7.39
C GLN A 128 -6.42 10.14 6.08
N THR A 129 -6.36 10.94 5.00
CA THR A 129 -6.86 10.56 3.68
C THR A 129 -6.11 9.35 3.12
N LEU A 130 -4.78 9.32 3.25
CA LEU A 130 -3.98 8.17 2.84
C LEU A 130 -4.33 6.92 3.67
N SER A 131 -4.52 7.06 4.98
CA SER A 131 -4.90 5.94 5.85
C SER A 131 -6.25 5.35 5.45
N THR A 132 -7.25 6.20 5.20
CA THR A 132 -8.56 5.77 4.73
C THR A 132 -8.50 5.12 3.35
N ARG A 133 -7.66 5.61 2.44
CA ARG A 133 -7.45 5.00 1.12
C ARG A 133 -6.84 3.60 1.24
N ILE A 134 -5.81 3.42 2.07
CA ILE A 134 -5.20 2.10 2.32
C ILE A 134 -6.20 1.17 3.00
N TYR A 135 -6.94 1.63 4.01
CA TYR A 135 -8.00 0.86 4.66
C TYR A 135 -9.03 0.35 3.64
N SER A 136 -9.54 1.26 2.81
CA SER A 136 -10.55 0.93 1.80
C SER A 136 -10.03 -0.10 0.81
N LEU A 137 -8.76 0.04 0.40
CA LEU A 137 -8.11 -0.87 -0.54
C LEU A 137 -7.82 -2.25 0.08
N LEU A 138 -7.41 -2.33 1.35
CA LEU A 138 -7.23 -3.60 2.07
C LEU A 138 -8.53 -4.40 2.13
N HIS A 139 -9.64 -3.74 2.43
CA HIS A 139 -10.95 -4.42 2.50
C HIS A 139 -11.51 -4.76 1.11
N SER A 140 -11.32 -3.91 0.09
CA SER A 140 -11.82 -4.19 -1.25
C SER A 140 -11.05 -5.29 -1.97
N SER A 141 -9.75 -5.42 -1.68
CA SER A 141 -8.85 -6.34 -2.38
C SER A 141 -8.96 -7.78 -1.90
N ARG A 142 -9.52 -8.04 -0.70
CA ARG A 142 -9.70 -9.38 -0.10
C ARG A 142 -8.40 -10.22 -0.12
N ILE A 143 -7.29 -9.56 0.16
CA ILE A 143 -5.93 -10.13 0.15
C ILE A 143 -5.75 -11.15 1.28
N ILE A 144 -6.35 -10.87 2.44
CA ILE A 144 -6.28 -11.69 3.65
C ILE A 144 -7.55 -12.53 3.75
N LYS A 145 -7.39 -13.83 3.97
CA LYS A 145 -8.52 -14.72 4.24
C LYS A 145 -9.00 -14.51 5.68
N PRO A 146 -10.29 -14.26 5.90
CA PRO A 146 -10.82 -14.09 7.25
C PRO A 146 -10.59 -15.31 8.16
N ASP A 147 -10.60 -16.52 7.59
CA ASP A 147 -10.35 -17.78 8.30
C ASP A 147 -8.99 -17.84 9.00
N ASP A 148 -7.97 -17.17 8.45
CA ASP A 148 -6.63 -17.14 9.03
C ASP A 148 -6.57 -16.28 10.30
N LEU A 149 -7.53 -15.37 10.49
CA LEU A 149 -7.63 -14.51 11.66
C LEU A 149 -8.53 -15.11 12.76
N ARG A 150 -9.32 -16.15 12.45
CA ARG A 150 -10.21 -16.79 13.44
C ARG A 150 -9.43 -17.66 14.41
N ILE A 151 -9.73 -17.49 15.69
CA ILE A 151 -9.20 -18.33 16.76
C ILE A 151 -10.31 -19.30 17.16
N TRP A 152 -10.09 -20.57 16.84
CA TRP A 152 -11.02 -21.66 17.11
C TRP A 152 -10.77 -22.24 18.50
N HIS A 153 -11.85 -22.54 19.21
CA HIS A 153 -11.81 -23.34 20.42
C HIS A 153 -12.64 -24.60 20.23
N THR A 154 -12.03 -25.74 20.53
CA THR A 154 -12.72 -27.01 20.71
C THR A 154 -12.97 -27.15 22.21
N PRO A 155 -14.23 -27.09 22.69
CA PRO A 155 -14.51 -27.44 24.07
C PRO A 155 -14.06 -28.90 24.30
N PRO A 156 -13.46 -29.23 25.46
CA PRO A 156 -13.20 -30.62 25.80
C PRO A 156 -14.55 -31.35 25.85
N SER A 157 -14.66 -32.46 25.13
CA SER A 157 -15.83 -33.34 25.22
C SER A 157 -15.94 -33.88 26.64
N GLU A 158 -17.05 -33.64 27.33
CA GLU A 158 -17.31 -34.13 28.70
C GLU A 158 -17.50 -35.68 28.76
N ASP A 159 -17.45 -36.40 27.63
CA ASP A 159 -17.71 -37.84 27.57
C ASP A 159 -16.43 -38.70 27.40
N LEU A 160 -15.52 -38.68 28.39
CA LEU A 160 -14.37 -39.60 28.42
C LEU A 160 -14.43 -40.65 29.53
N GLU A 161 -15.60 -40.90 30.13
CA GLU A 161 -15.80 -42.05 31.04
C GLU A 161 -16.71 -43.16 30.48
N ASP A 162 -17.48 -42.97 29.39
CA ASP A 162 -18.47 -43.97 28.93
C ASP A 162 -18.52 -44.19 27.39
N ARG A 163 -17.38 -44.27 26.70
CA ARG A 163 -17.36 -44.74 25.30
C ARG A 163 -16.42 -45.93 25.12
N MET A 164 -17.01 -47.11 25.24
CA MET A 164 -16.41 -48.37 24.78
C MET A 164 -16.08 -48.27 23.29
N GLU A 165 -14.95 -48.88 22.94
CA GLU A 165 -14.40 -49.03 21.59
C GLU A 165 -15.46 -49.53 20.60
N GLU A 166 -15.85 -48.71 19.63
CA GLU A 166 -16.40 -49.19 18.36
C GLU A 166 -15.99 -48.24 17.22
N ASP A 167 -15.44 -48.85 16.17
CA ASP A 167 -14.85 -48.25 14.98
C ASP A 167 -15.77 -47.23 14.28
N GLY A 168 -15.20 -46.08 13.90
CA GLY A 168 -15.86 -45.10 13.03
C GLY A 168 -14.97 -43.90 12.71
N GLU A 169 -14.48 -43.85 11.47
CA GLU A 169 -13.72 -42.75 10.89
C GLU A 169 -14.48 -41.39 10.97
N ASP A 170 -13.74 -40.34 11.34
CA ASP A 170 -13.95 -38.92 10.98
C ASP A 170 -15.31 -38.24 11.23
N THR A 171 -15.62 -37.89 12.49
CA THR A 171 -16.65 -36.90 12.85
C THR A 171 -16.19 -35.84 13.89
N SER A 172 -14.90 -35.47 13.92
CA SER A 172 -14.34 -34.58 14.96
C SER A 172 -14.35 -33.06 14.65
N ASN A 173 -15.20 -32.58 13.73
CA ASN A 173 -15.24 -31.16 13.34
C ASN A 173 -16.53 -30.40 13.73
N GLU A 174 -17.53 -31.04 14.34
CA GLU A 174 -18.87 -30.42 14.50
C GLU A 174 -19.00 -29.43 15.67
N ASN A 175 -18.04 -29.36 16.61
CA ASN A 175 -18.15 -28.49 17.81
C ASN A 175 -17.09 -27.37 17.90
N ARG A 176 -16.48 -26.95 16.78
CA ARG A 176 -15.52 -25.83 16.81
C ARG A 176 -16.25 -24.49 16.78
N THR A 177 -16.13 -23.71 17.84
CA THR A 177 -16.66 -22.35 17.90
C THR A 177 -15.54 -21.32 17.76
N VAL A 178 -15.85 -20.19 17.11
CA VAL A 178 -14.94 -19.05 17.02
C VAL A 178 -15.10 -18.25 18.31
N VAL A 179 -14.04 -18.21 19.11
CA VAL A 179 -14.03 -17.51 20.41
C VAL A 179 -13.37 -16.15 20.31
N ALA A 180 -12.56 -15.93 19.28
CA ALA A 180 -11.85 -14.68 19.09
C ALA A 180 -11.35 -14.48 17.66
N TYR A 181 -10.93 -13.25 17.39
CA TYR A 181 -10.31 -12.83 16.15
C TYR A 181 -8.97 -12.15 16.40
N TRP A 182 -8.07 -12.30 15.43
CA TRP A 182 -6.88 -11.47 15.30
C TRP A 182 -7.22 -10.13 14.66
N VAL A 183 -6.83 -9.05 15.32
CA VAL A 183 -6.82 -7.68 14.80
C VAL A 183 -5.40 -7.34 14.41
N LEU A 184 -5.19 -6.94 13.16
CA LEU A 184 -3.90 -6.53 12.63
C LEU A 184 -3.83 -5.00 12.59
N TYR A 185 -3.02 -4.44 13.49
CA TYR A 185 -2.59 -3.05 13.41
C TYR A 185 -1.42 -2.94 12.45
N ILE A 186 -1.59 -2.11 11.43
CA ILE A 186 -0.60 -1.88 10.37
C ILE A 186 -0.12 -0.45 10.51
N ASP A 187 1.02 -0.26 11.17
CA ASP A 187 1.61 1.05 11.39
C ASP A 187 2.62 1.37 10.29
N ILE A 188 2.38 2.46 9.58
CA ILE A 188 3.17 2.92 8.43
C ILE A 188 3.84 4.24 8.80
N PHE A 189 5.17 4.24 8.86
CA PHE A 189 5.99 5.39 9.20
C PHE A 189 6.79 5.85 7.98
N PHE A 190 6.67 7.11 7.62
CA PHE A 190 7.53 7.71 6.60
C PHE A 190 8.83 8.18 7.24
N ILE A 191 10.00 7.77 6.73
CA ILE A 191 11.29 8.32 7.16
C ILE A 191 11.66 9.52 6.30
N SER A 192 11.49 9.37 4.99
CA SER A 192 11.80 10.38 4.00
C SER A 192 10.65 10.44 3.01
N PHE A 193 10.20 11.64 2.69
CA PHE A 193 9.10 11.87 1.80
C PHE A 193 9.60 12.64 0.57
N ASP A 194 9.57 12.03 -0.62
CA ASP A 194 9.96 12.67 -1.88
C ASP A 194 8.96 12.36 -3.00
N GLY A 195 7.67 12.56 -2.70
CA GLY A 195 6.57 12.29 -3.63
C GLY A 195 6.18 10.81 -3.71
N ASN A 196 5.05 10.58 -4.35
CA ASN A 196 4.33 9.31 -4.48
C ASN A 196 4.20 8.52 -3.15
N PRO A 197 3.57 9.09 -2.11
CA PRO A 197 3.47 8.44 -0.81
C PRO A 197 2.57 7.22 -0.82
N PHE A 198 1.49 7.25 -1.60
CA PHE A 198 0.49 6.19 -1.61
C PHE A 198 1.08 4.88 -2.11
N ASP A 199 1.82 4.91 -3.22
CA ASP A 199 2.43 3.69 -3.79
C ASP A 199 3.48 3.11 -2.84
N ALA A 200 4.31 3.97 -2.24
CA ALA A 200 5.34 3.55 -1.29
C ALA A 200 4.74 2.94 -0.01
N ALA A 201 3.69 3.57 0.55
CA ALA A 201 2.99 3.06 1.72
C ALA A 201 2.24 1.75 1.45
N TRP A 202 1.59 1.64 0.28
CA TRP A 202 0.91 0.42 -0.13
C TRP A 202 1.90 -0.73 -0.33
N ALA A 203 3.00 -0.49 -1.05
CA ALA A 203 4.06 -1.48 -1.24
C ALA A 203 4.67 -1.93 0.10
N ALA A 204 4.90 -1.01 1.03
CA ALA A 204 5.38 -1.32 2.37
C ALA A 204 4.39 -2.19 3.18
N THR A 205 3.10 -1.88 3.08
CA THR A 205 2.03 -2.66 3.71
C THR A 205 2.01 -4.08 3.17
N MET A 206 2.05 -4.24 1.85
CA MET A 206 2.04 -5.54 1.19
C MET A 206 3.27 -6.38 1.54
N ALA A 207 4.45 -5.75 1.54
CA ALA A 207 5.70 -6.39 1.93
C ALA A 207 5.67 -6.83 3.41
N ALA A 208 5.18 -5.98 4.31
CA ALA A 208 5.10 -6.29 5.74
C ALA A 208 4.10 -7.41 6.02
N LEU A 209 2.90 -7.35 5.41
CA LEU A 209 1.87 -8.38 5.53
C LEU A 209 2.38 -9.75 5.06
N ARG A 210 3.16 -9.80 3.97
CA ARG A 210 3.73 -11.06 3.44
C ARG A 210 4.67 -11.74 4.44
N ASN A 211 5.39 -10.95 5.22
CA ASN A 211 6.31 -11.46 6.22
C ASN A 211 5.66 -11.65 7.61
N THR A 212 4.36 -11.34 7.77
CA THR A 212 3.67 -11.44 9.06
C THR A 212 3.54 -12.89 9.51
N LYS A 213 3.99 -13.16 10.73
CA LYS A 213 3.83 -14.44 11.43
C LYS A 213 3.09 -14.22 12.74
N LEU A 214 1.89 -14.77 12.85
CA LEU A 214 1.07 -14.68 14.05
C LEU A 214 1.41 -15.85 14.99
N PRO A 215 1.57 -15.61 16.30
CA PRO A 215 1.81 -16.69 17.25
C PRO A 215 0.57 -17.58 17.37
N GLY A 216 0.77 -18.83 17.80
CA GLY A 216 -0.35 -19.73 18.04
C GLY A 216 -1.18 -19.23 19.21
N ALA A 217 -2.45 -18.92 18.97
CA ALA A 217 -3.40 -18.51 20.00
C ALA A 217 -4.24 -19.70 20.46
N ARG A 218 -4.36 -19.88 21.77
CA ARG A 218 -5.31 -20.80 22.40
C ARG A 218 -6.19 -20.03 23.39
N TYR A 219 -7.46 -20.38 23.43
CA TYR A 219 -8.37 -19.84 24.44
C TYR A 219 -8.24 -20.64 25.74
N ASP A 220 -8.04 -19.92 26.83
CA ASP A 220 -8.01 -20.46 28.18
C ASP A 220 -9.35 -20.15 28.86
N ILE A 221 -10.12 -21.21 29.15
CA ILE A 221 -11.47 -21.11 29.72
C ILE A 221 -11.41 -20.50 31.13
N ASP A 222 -10.42 -20.89 31.94
CA ASP A 222 -10.34 -20.48 33.34
C ASP A 222 -10.07 -18.98 33.50
N ARG A 223 -9.41 -18.39 32.50
CA ARG A 223 -9.00 -16.98 32.50
C ARG A 223 -9.85 -16.12 31.57
N GLU A 224 -10.74 -16.74 30.79
CA GLU A 224 -11.50 -16.09 29.71
C GLU A 224 -10.61 -15.23 28.79
N MET A 225 -9.38 -15.70 28.54
CA MET A 225 -8.35 -14.94 27.82
C MET A 225 -7.62 -15.81 26.82
N ILE A 226 -7.02 -15.15 25.82
CA ILE A 226 -6.23 -15.83 24.80
C ILE A 226 -4.77 -15.85 25.23
N ILE A 227 -4.19 -17.04 25.26
CA ILE A 227 -2.77 -17.24 25.52
C ILE A 227 -2.08 -17.47 24.19
N CYS A 228 -1.12 -16.59 23.89
CA CYS A 228 -0.27 -16.68 22.70
C CYS A 228 1.00 -17.48 23.01
N SER A 229 1.40 -18.36 22.09
CA SER A 229 2.64 -19.13 22.15
C SER A 229 3.48 -18.90 20.90
N HIS A 230 4.73 -18.47 21.09
CA HIS A 230 5.69 -18.29 20.00
C HIS A 230 6.14 -19.60 19.35
N LYS A 231 5.90 -20.75 19.98
CA LYS A 231 6.33 -22.07 19.47
C LYS A 231 5.58 -22.51 18.21
N GLN A 232 4.39 -21.97 17.97
CA GLN A 232 3.52 -22.34 16.85
C GLN A 232 3.16 -21.10 16.01
N ALA A 233 4.18 -20.34 15.59
CA ALA A 233 3.95 -19.19 14.73
C ALA A 233 3.48 -19.63 13.33
N ARG A 234 2.32 -19.12 12.91
CA ARG A 234 1.73 -19.39 11.58
C ARG A 234 1.92 -18.17 10.69
N PRO A 235 2.51 -18.31 9.49
CA PRO A 235 2.58 -17.22 8.53
C PRO A 235 1.17 -16.91 7.97
N LEU A 236 0.89 -15.64 7.77
CA LEU A 236 -0.36 -15.19 7.15
C LEU A 236 -0.39 -15.59 5.67
N ARG A 237 -1.48 -16.21 5.18
CA ARG A 237 -1.58 -16.61 3.77
C ARG A 237 -2.20 -15.47 2.96
N ILE A 238 -1.35 -14.82 2.18
CA ILE A 238 -1.78 -13.79 1.23
C ILE A 238 -2.07 -14.43 -0.13
N THR A 239 -3.22 -14.09 -0.72
CA THR A 239 -3.66 -14.62 -2.01
C THR A 239 -2.90 -14.02 -3.20
N ASN A 240 -2.62 -12.72 -3.14
CA ASN A 240 -2.03 -11.94 -4.21
C ASN A 240 -1.28 -10.70 -3.68
N ILE A 241 -0.42 -10.11 -4.51
CA ILE A 241 0.37 -8.92 -4.15
C ILE A 241 0.03 -7.79 -5.13
N PRO A 242 -1.11 -7.10 -4.96
CA PRO A 242 -1.41 -5.94 -5.78
C PRO A 242 -0.46 -4.79 -5.49
N ILE A 243 -0.05 -4.08 -6.54
CA ILE A 243 0.83 -2.91 -6.45
C ILE A 243 0.10 -1.69 -6.99
N ALA A 244 0.19 -0.59 -6.24
CA ALA A 244 -0.33 0.71 -6.64
C ALA A 244 0.69 1.41 -7.55
N CYS A 245 0.20 1.97 -8.65
CA CYS A 245 0.96 2.64 -9.68
C CYS A 245 0.32 4.01 -9.94
N THR A 246 0.98 5.07 -9.51
CA THR A 246 0.53 6.45 -9.64
C THR A 246 1.22 7.15 -10.80
N ALA A 247 0.45 7.89 -11.58
CA ALA A 247 0.90 8.77 -12.64
C ALA A 247 0.19 10.12 -12.54
N VAL A 248 0.87 11.19 -12.91
CA VAL A 248 0.33 12.55 -12.94
C VAL A 248 0.33 13.07 -14.36
N VAL A 249 -0.60 13.97 -14.65
CA VAL A 249 -0.67 14.63 -15.94
C VAL A 249 -0.23 16.07 -15.78
N PHE A 250 0.88 16.38 -16.45
CA PHE A 250 1.38 17.73 -16.59
C PHE A 250 0.75 18.37 -17.82
N THR A 251 0.07 19.50 -17.65
CA THR A 251 -0.52 20.25 -18.77
C THR A 251 0.38 21.43 -19.11
N GLY A 252 0.59 21.70 -20.40
CA GLY A 252 1.44 22.81 -20.83
C GLY A 252 0.81 24.19 -20.72
N LYS A 253 -0.18 24.40 -19.84
CA LYS A 253 -0.96 25.65 -19.77
C LYS A 253 -0.66 26.40 -18.48
N GLU A 254 0.07 27.51 -18.62
CA GLU A 254 0.13 28.54 -17.55
C GLU A 254 -0.13 29.97 -18.06
N THR A 255 -0.24 30.19 -19.38
CA THR A 255 -0.43 31.54 -19.96
C THR A 255 -1.42 31.53 -21.10
N ASP A 256 -2.46 32.38 -21.03
CA ASP A 256 -3.29 33.09 -22.04
C ASP A 256 -3.31 32.70 -23.55
N ARG A 257 -2.86 31.50 -23.91
CA ARG A 257 -2.97 30.94 -25.25
C ARG A 257 -3.34 29.47 -25.11
N PRO A 258 -4.41 29.00 -25.77
CA PRO A 258 -4.71 27.58 -25.81
C PRO A 258 -3.60 26.91 -26.62
N THR A 259 -2.61 26.34 -25.94
CA THR A 259 -1.84 25.25 -26.53
C THR A 259 -2.83 24.13 -26.85
N ASP A 260 -2.63 23.44 -27.98
CA ASP A 260 -3.46 22.39 -28.60
C ASP A 260 -3.71 21.15 -27.71
N GLY A 261 -4.04 21.32 -26.42
CA GLY A 261 -4.36 20.24 -25.51
C GLY A 261 -3.22 19.24 -25.27
N ARG A 262 -1.95 19.62 -25.52
CA ARG A 262 -0.82 18.72 -25.26
C ARG A 262 -0.61 18.54 -23.75
N PHE A 263 -0.59 17.29 -23.34
CA PHE A 263 -0.36 16.86 -21.98
C PHE A 263 0.77 15.83 -21.94
N TRP A 264 1.51 15.80 -20.83
CA TRP A 264 2.56 14.83 -20.58
C TRP A 264 2.16 13.96 -19.40
N LEU A 265 2.15 12.64 -19.61
CA LEU A 265 1.99 11.69 -18.53
C LEU A 265 3.35 11.46 -17.86
N LEU A 266 3.44 11.74 -16.57
CA LEU A 266 4.61 11.49 -15.75
C LEU A 266 4.29 10.38 -14.76
N VAL A 267 5.01 9.27 -14.90
CA VAL A 267 4.90 8.12 -14.03
C VAL A 267 5.70 8.35 -12.75
N ASP A 268 5.20 7.91 -11.60
CA ASP A 268 5.92 7.95 -10.32
C ASP A 268 6.47 9.37 -10.05
N PRO A 269 5.56 10.33 -9.76
CA PRO A 269 5.91 11.73 -9.63
C PRO A 269 6.84 11.97 -8.43
N ASP A 270 7.74 12.94 -8.59
CA ASP A 270 8.49 13.48 -7.47
C ASP A 270 7.69 14.63 -6.82
N ARG A 271 8.10 15.05 -5.63
CA ARG A 271 7.42 16.10 -4.86
C ARG A 271 7.12 17.37 -5.67
N LEU A 272 8.08 17.81 -6.49
CA LEU A 272 7.90 19.00 -7.34
C LEU A 272 6.77 18.79 -8.35
N GLU A 273 6.72 17.62 -8.99
CA GLU A 273 5.73 17.33 -10.03
C GLU A 273 4.33 17.15 -9.44
N GLU A 274 4.22 16.53 -8.26
CA GLU A 274 2.95 16.48 -7.51
C GLU A 274 2.41 17.87 -7.19
N SER A 275 3.29 18.83 -6.85
CA SER A 275 2.87 20.20 -6.55
C SER A 275 2.48 21.02 -7.79
N LEU A 276 2.93 20.59 -8.98
CA LEU A 276 2.70 21.29 -10.25
C LEU A 276 1.55 20.71 -11.06
N CYS A 277 1.15 19.48 -10.80
CA CYS A 277 0.11 18.79 -11.56
C CYS A 277 -1.20 18.74 -10.77
N ASP A 278 -2.28 19.23 -11.37
CA ASP A 278 -3.62 19.18 -10.78
C ASP A 278 -4.35 17.86 -11.04
N GLU A 279 -3.83 17.02 -11.95
CA GLU A 279 -4.41 15.75 -12.35
C GLU A 279 -3.49 14.58 -12.00
N SER A 280 -4.03 13.63 -11.23
CA SER A 280 -3.34 12.40 -10.84
C SER A 280 -4.25 11.18 -11.00
N VAL A 281 -3.65 10.06 -11.36
CA VAL A 281 -4.31 8.76 -11.43
C VAL A 281 -3.48 7.72 -10.72
N THR A 282 -4.13 6.96 -9.85
CA THR A 282 -3.55 5.79 -9.19
C THR A 282 -4.30 4.56 -9.68
N VAL A 283 -3.57 3.59 -10.20
CA VAL A 283 -4.13 2.28 -10.58
C VAL A 283 -3.49 1.20 -9.75
N VAL A 284 -4.32 0.34 -9.16
CA VAL A 284 -3.86 -0.82 -8.40
C VAL A 284 -4.01 -2.04 -9.27
N VAL A 285 -2.88 -2.63 -9.65
CA VAL A 285 -2.80 -3.79 -10.54
C VAL A 285 -2.32 -5.01 -9.77
N ASP A 286 -2.90 -6.14 -10.11
CA ASP A 286 -2.45 -7.46 -9.68
C ASP A 286 -2.26 -8.30 -10.94
N CYS A 287 -1.03 -8.75 -11.18
CA CYS A 287 -0.72 -9.63 -12.30
C CYS A 287 -0.53 -11.03 -11.75
N LYS A 288 -1.43 -11.96 -12.07
CA LYS A 288 -1.29 -13.35 -11.65
C LYS A 288 -1.34 -14.24 -12.86
N ASP A 289 -0.32 -15.09 -13.01
CA ASP A 289 -0.25 -16.09 -14.07
C ASP A 289 -0.40 -15.52 -15.50
N GLY A 290 0.01 -14.25 -15.71
CA GLY A 290 -0.07 -13.54 -16.99
C GLY A 290 -1.36 -12.76 -17.22
N ASP A 291 -2.37 -12.91 -16.35
CA ASP A 291 -3.60 -12.13 -16.41
C ASP A 291 -3.47 -10.86 -15.54
N LEU A 292 -3.58 -9.70 -16.19
CA LEU A 292 -3.62 -8.40 -15.52
C LEU A 292 -5.04 -8.14 -15.00
N LYS A 293 -5.17 -8.10 -13.67
CA LYS A 293 -6.40 -7.71 -12.99
C LYS A 293 -6.24 -6.33 -12.36
N ILE A 294 -7.11 -5.41 -12.76
CA ILE A 294 -7.20 -4.09 -12.13
C ILE A 294 -8.14 -4.19 -10.94
N LEU A 295 -7.65 -3.85 -9.74
CA LEU A 295 -8.46 -3.85 -8.51
C LEU A 295 -9.16 -2.51 -8.30
N SER A 296 -8.45 -1.41 -8.52
CA SER A 296 -8.97 -0.07 -8.28
C SER A 296 -8.31 0.94 -9.21
N ILE A 297 -9.11 1.88 -9.71
CA ILE A 297 -8.67 3.06 -10.43
C ILE A 297 -9.20 4.26 -9.68
N SER A 298 -8.30 5.16 -9.29
CA SER A 298 -8.64 6.39 -8.60
C SER A 298 -8.06 7.57 -9.37
N LYS A 299 -8.96 8.39 -9.92
CA LYS A 299 -8.60 9.62 -10.65
C LYS A 299 -8.93 10.82 -9.76
N HIS A 300 -7.99 11.73 -9.62
CA HIS A 300 -8.17 12.99 -8.91
C HIS A 300 -7.83 14.15 -9.85
N GLY A 301 -8.77 15.07 -9.99
CA GLY A 301 -8.61 16.29 -10.77
C GLY A 301 -8.57 16.09 -12.29
N GLY A 302 -8.57 17.24 -13.00
CA GLY A 302 -8.36 17.37 -14.43
C GLY A 302 -9.36 16.71 -15.38
N THR A 303 -9.20 17.01 -16.66
CA THR A 303 -10.04 16.51 -17.77
C THR A 303 -9.24 15.78 -18.84
N ALA A 304 -7.90 15.70 -18.72
CA ALA A 304 -7.05 15.19 -19.81
C ALA A 304 -7.07 13.66 -19.90
N LEU A 305 -7.16 12.95 -18.77
CA LEU A 305 -7.26 11.49 -18.77
C LEU A 305 -8.66 11.04 -19.17
N THR A 306 -8.78 10.53 -20.40
CA THR A 306 -9.97 9.84 -20.89
C THR A 306 -9.94 8.37 -20.48
N PRO A 307 -11.11 7.73 -20.28
CA PRO A 307 -11.18 6.30 -19.94
C PRO A 307 -10.45 5.40 -20.94
N GLN A 308 -10.52 5.74 -22.24
CA GLN A 308 -9.83 5.01 -23.31
C GLN A 308 -8.31 5.03 -23.15
N PHE A 309 -7.75 6.13 -22.64
CA PHE A 309 -6.32 6.24 -22.39
C PHE A 309 -5.88 5.43 -21.17
N LEU A 310 -6.72 5.35 -20.13
CA LEU A 310 -6.45 4.52 -18.95
C LEU A 310 -6.48 3.03 -19.25
N THR A 311 -7.31 2.61 -20.20
CA THR A 311 -7.34 1.23 -20.71
C THR A 311 -6.33 0.98 -21.82
N SER A 312 -5.47 1.94 -22.16
CA SER A 312 -4.50 1.77 -23.23
C SER A 312 -3.43 0.74 -22.86
N GLU A 313 -3.04 -0.08 -23.84
CA GLU A 313 -1.95 -1.05 -23.72
C GLU A 313 -0.63 -0.42 -23.25
N GLN A 314 -0.40 0.85 -23.60
CA GLN A 314 0.80 1.58 -23.16
C GLN A 314 0.79 1.83 -21.65
N PHE A 315 -0.34 2.27 -21.10
CA PHE A 315 -0.48 2.54 -19.68
C PHE A 315 -0.49 1.24 -18.86
N LEU A 316 -1.23 0.23 -19.32
CA LEU A 316 -1.30 -1.07 -18.66
C LEU A 316 0.04 -1.80 -18.76
N GLY A 317 0.71 -1.80 -19.91
CA GLY A 317 2.04 -2.40 -20.06
C GLY A 317 3.09 -1.77 -19.15
N TRP A 318 3.01 -0.45 -18.94
CA TRP A 318 3.83 0.21 -17.93
C TRP A 318 3.50 -0.26 -16.51
N ALA A 319 2.22 -0.31 -16.14
CA ALA A 319 1.79 -0.75 -14.82
C ALA A 319 2.18 -2.22 -14.55
N THR A 320 2.12 -3.10 -15.56
CA THR A 320 2.59 -4.49 -15.47
C THR A 320 4.09 -4.55 -15.19
N LYS A 321 4.89 -3.81 -15.96
CA LYS A 321 6.34 -3.75 -15.74
C LYS A 321 6.66 -3.24 -14.33
N ARG A 322 5.93 -2.23 -13.86
CA ARG A 322 6.09 -1.69 -12.52
C ARG A 322 5.75 -2.72 -11.44
N TRP A 323 4.67 -3.46 -11.62
CA TRP A 323 4.28 -4.55 -10.74
C TRP A 323 5.35 -5.65 -10.70
N GLU A 324 5.93 -6.04 -11.83
CA GLU A 324 7.01 -7.03 -11.89
C GLU A 324 8.25 -6.58 -11.10
N GLU A 325 8.65 -5.31 -11.24
CA GLU A 325 9.78 -4.74 -10.48
C GLU A 325 9.55 -4.84 -8.95
N PHE A 326 8.35 -4.47 -8.48
CA PHE A 326 8.01 -4.55 -7.07
C PHE A 326 7.86 -5.99 -6.60
N ASN A 327 7.20 -6.85 -7.37
CA ASN A 327 7.01 -8.24 -7.00
C ASN A 327 8.35 -9.00 -6.93
N ALA A 328 9.27 -8.70 -7.85
CA ALA A 328 10.65 -9.20 -7.78
C ALA A 328 11.35 -8.70 -6.51
N ALA A 329 11.28 -7.39 -6.22
CA ALA A 329 11.90 -6.81 -5.04
C ALA A 329 11.36 -7.41 -3.72
N ILE A 330 10.05 -7.66 -3.61
CA ILE A 330 9.43 -8.24 -2.41
C ILE A 330 9.69 -9.75 -2.30
N THR A 331 9.90 -10.45 -3.42
CA THR A 331 10.16 -11.91 -3.43
C THR A 331 11.62 -12.27 -3.22
N GLN A 332 12.53 -11.40 -3.65
CA GLN A 332 13.98 -11.60 -3.52
C GLN A 332 14.55 -11.15 -2.16
N SER A 333 13.78 -10.35 -1.41
CA SER A 333 14.16 -9.75 -0.12
C SER A 333 13.98 -10.65 1.09
#